data_AF-A0A1T4XF34-F1
#
_entry.id   AF-A0A1T4XF34-F1
#
_cell.length_a   1.000
_cell.length_b   1.000
_cell.length_c   1.000
_cell.angle_alpha   90.00
_cell.angle_beta   90.00
_cell.angle_gamma   90.00
#
_symmetry.space_group_name_H-M   'P 1'
#
loop_
_entity.id
_entity.type
_entity.pdbx_description
1 polymer ?
#
loop_
_entity_poly.entity_id
_entity_poly.type
_entity_poly.pdbx_seq_one_letter_code
_entity_poly.pdbx_strand_id
1 'polypeptide(L)' 'MNKVMVMKDINQLLDIYCEGCYVKRQLIKERGKTGAHQFCISECTIGDQLKFLGSEINKIGTSSK' A
#
# COMPACT_ATOMS: atom_id res chain seq x y z
N MET A 1 4.76 -12.46 12.30
CA MET A 1 4.04 -11.21 12.65
C MET A 1 2.61 -11.56 13.04
N ASN A 2 1.95 -10.75 13.87
CA ASN A 2 0.53 -10.92 14.19
C ASN A 2 -0.32 -10.12 13.19
N LYS A 3 -1.44 -10.69 12.70
CA LYS A 3 -2.36 -10.04 11.76
C LYS A 3 -2.76 -8.62 12.17
N VAL A 4 -3.02 -8.39 13.46
CA VAL A 4 -3.40 -7.07 14.01
C VAL A 4 -2.26 -6.06 13.86
N MET A 5 -1.03 -6.49 14.12
CA MET A 5 0.15 -5.62 14.00
C MET A 5 0.39 -5.22 12.54
N VAL A 6 0.32 -6.17 11.60
CA VAL A 6 0.53 -5.88 10.18
C VAL A 6 -0.55 -4.93 9.65
N MET A 7 -1.80 -5.08 10.08
CA MET A 7 -2.88 -4.14 9.73
C MET A 7 -2.64 -2.75 10.30
N LYS A 8 -2.11 -2.65 11.53
CA LYS A 8 -1.75 -1.36 12.13
C LYS A 8 -0.65 -0.67 11.33
N ASP A 9 0.38 -1.41 10.91
CA ASP A 9 1.49 -0.87 10.12
C ASP A 9 1.02 -0.40 8.74
N ILE A 10 0.12 -1.15 8.10
CA ILE A 10 -0.52 -0.73 6.83
C ILE A 10 -1.27 0.59 7.01
N ASN A 11 -2.12 0.69 8.04
CA ASN A 11 -2.90 1.91 8.29
C ASN A 11 -1.96 3.11 8.55
N GLN A 12 -0.93 2.92 9.37
CA GLN A 12 0.03 3.99 9.65
C GLN A 12 0.75 4.48 8.39
N LEU A 13 1.17 3.59 7.49
CA LEU A 13 1.77 4.00 6.21
C LEU A 13 0.78 4.72 5.31
N LEU A 14 -0.48 4.29 5.30
CA LEU A 14 -1.53 4.95 4.52
C LEU A 14 -1.78 6.37 5.05
N ASP A 15 -1.96 6.54 6.35
CA ASP A 15 -2.29 7.82 6.97
C ASP A 15 -1.12 8.81 6.87
N ILE A 16 0.12 8.37 7.09
CA ILE A 16 1.27 9.28 7.10
C ILE A 16 1.69 9.69 5.68
N TYR A 17 1.66 8.76 4.73
CA TYR A 17 2.31 8.98 3.42
C TYR A 17 1.36 8.97 2.24
N CYS A 18 0.27 8.20 2.31
CA CYS A 18 -0.64 8.05 1.17
C CYS A 18 -1.83 9.01 1.25
N GLU A 19 -2.26 9.38 2.46
CA GLU A 19 -3.26 10.41 2.68
C GLU A 19 -2.73 11.75 2.16
N GLY A 20 -3.51 12.40 1.30
CA GLY A 20 -3.09 13.65 0.69
C GLY A 20 -1.81 13.58 -0.16
N CYS A 21 -1.37 12.39 -0.59
CA CYS A 21 -0.17 12.22 -1.40
C CYS A 21 -0.21 13.09 -2.67
N TYR A 22 0.71 14.06 -2.77
CA TYR A 22 0.77 15.00 -3.89
C TYR A 22 1.07 14.28 -5.21
N VAL A 23 2.04 13.37 -5.22
CA VAL A 23 2.44 12.61 -6.41
C VAL A 23 1.25 11.83 -6.97
N LYS A 24 0.53 11.10 -6.11
CA LYS A 24 -0.70 10.39 -6.49
C LYS A 24 -1.73 11.34 -7.09
N ARG A 25 -2.01 12.48 -6.46
CA ARG A 25 -2.97 13.47 -7.00
C ARG A 25 -2.56 14.01 -8.36
N GLN A 26 -1.27 14.30 -8.54
CA GLN A 26 -0.75 14.82 -9.80
C GLN A 26 -0.83 13.76 -10.91
N LEU A 27 -0.42 12.53 -10.62
CA LEU A 27 -0.52 11.41 -11.56
C LEU A 27 -1.96 11.07 -11.92
N ILE A 28 -2.93 11.28 -11.02
CA ILE A 28 -4.35 11.12 -11.35
C ILE A 28 -4.77 12.13 -12.44
N LYS A 29 -4.28 13.37 -12.38
CA LYS A 29 -4.57 14.40 -13.39
C LYS A 29 -3.88 14.10 -14.72
N GLU A 30 -2.66 13.59 -14.69
CA GLU A 30 -1.83 13.36 -15.89
C GLU A 30 -2.13 12.03 -16.59
N ARG A 31 -2.32 10.96 -15.82
CA ARG A 31 -2.38 9.56 -16.30
C ARG A 31 -3.67 8.83 -15.90
N GLY A 32 -4.59 9.52 -15.23
CA GLY A 32 -5.80 8.94 -14.68
C GLY A 32 -5.55 8.08 -13.43
N LYS A 33 -6.65 7.57 -12.85
CA LYS A 33 -6.62 6.76 -11.62
C LYS A 33 -5.75 5.51 -11.76
N THR A 34 -5.88 4.81 -12.89
CA THR A 34 -5.13 3.58 -13.17
C THR A 34 -3.63 3.86 -13.26
N GLY A 35 -3.21 4.92 -13.97
CA GLY A 35 -1.80 5.28 -14.08
C GLY A 35 -1.17 5.69 -12.75
N ALA A 36 -1.91 6.44 -11.92
CA ALA A 36 -1.46 6.78 -10.58
C ALA A 36 -1.34 5.55 -9.66
N HIS A 37 -2.28 4.60 -9.77
CA HIS A 37 -2.24 3.36 -9.00
C HIS A 37 -1.09 2.45 -9.43
N GLN A 38 -0.85 2.33 -10.74
CA GLN A 38 0.30 1.61 -11.29
C GLN A 38 1.60 2.12 -10.68
N PHE A 39 1.84 3.44 -10.73
CA PHE A 39 2.99 4.07 -10.09
C PHE A 39 3.10 3.71 -8.61
N CYS A 40 1.98 3.77 -7.87
CA CYS A 40 1.99 3.42 -6.46
C CYS A 40 2.43 1.97 -6.22
N ILE A 41 2.10 1.02 -7.10
CA ILE A 41 2.43 -0.40 -6.90
C ILE A 41 3.79 -0.79 -7.49
N SER A 42 4.31 -0.03 -8.47
CA SER A 42 5.53 -0.40 -9.21
C SER A 42 6.73 0.52 -9.00
N GLU A 43 6.53 1.75 -8.53
CA GLU A 43 7.59 2.77 -8.44
C GLU A 43 7.63 3.51 -7.09
N CYS A 44 6.54 3.48 -6.33
CA CYS A 44 6.48 4.14 -5.03
C CYS A 44 7.03 3.22 -3.92
N THR A 45 8.07 3.68 -3.22
CA THR A 45 8.68 2.93 -2.11
C THR A 45 7.70 2.60 -0.98
N ILE A 46 6.76 3.50 -0.69
CA ILE A 46 5.69 3.24 0.30
C ILE A 46 4.73 2.17 -0.21
N GLY A 47 4.42 2.16 -1.50
CA GLY A 47 3.58 1.13 -2.08
C GLY A 47 4.24 -0.24 -2.15
N ASP A 48 5.56 -0.30 -2.34
CA ASP A 48 6.34 -1.55 -2.19
C ASP A 48 6.24 -2.10 -0.76
N GLN A 49 6.33 -1.22 0.26
CA GLN A 49 6.15 -1.62 1.66
C GLN A 49 4.73 -2.12 1.91
N LEU A 50 3.71 -1.43 1.41
CA LEU A 50 2.31 -1.87 1.52
C LEU A 50 2.08 -3.23 0.85
N LYS A 51 2.70 -3.46 -0.31
CA LYS A 51 2.64 -4.75 -1.03
C LYS A 51 3.30 -5.88 -0.23
N PHE A 52 4.45 -5.60 0.39
CA PHE A 52 5.12 -6.54 1.28
C PHE A 52 4.23 -6.90 2.47
N LEU A 53 3.72 -5.92 3.20
CA LEU A 53 2.84 -6.14 4.37
C LEU A 53 1.55 -6.89 3.98
N GLY A 54 0.96 -6.57 2.83
CA GLY A 54 -0.18 -7.31 2.29
C GLY A 54 0.14 -8.79 2.03
N SER A 55 1.33 -9.09 1.51
CA SER A 55 1.78 -10.47 1.30
C SER A 55 1.98 -11.22 2.61
N GLU A 56 2.48 -10.55 3.66
CA GLU A 56 2.65 -11.13 4.99
C GLU A 56 1.31 -11.46 5.64
N ILE A 57 0.29 -10.60 5.46
CA ILE A 57 -1.08 -10.89 5.92
C ILE A 57 -1.66 -12.13 5.26
N ASN A 58 -1.48 -12.28 3.94
CA ASN A 58 -1.98 -13.44 3.21
C ASN A 58 -1.37 -14.74 3.72
N LYS A 59 -0.06 -14.73 4.02
CA LYS A 59 0.63 -15.89 4.61
C LYS A 59 0.04 -16.28 5.97
N ILE A 60 -0.25 -15.29 6.82
CA ILE A 60 -0.88 -15.53 8.14
C ILE A 60 -2.29 -16.13 7.98
N GLY A 61 -3.06 -15.69 6.98
CA GLY A 61 -4.41 -16.20 6.71
C GLY A 61 -4.46 -17.62 6.15
N THR A 62 -3.41 -18.06 5.45
CA THR A 62 -3.34 -19.40 4.84
C THR A 62 -2.90 -20.50 5.80
N SER A 63 -2.33 -20.17 6.96
CA SER A 63 -1.86 -21.16 7.96
C SER A 63 -2.96 -21.74 8.87
N SER A 64 -4.25 -21.44 8.59
CA SER A 64 -5.41 -22.02 9.29
C SER A 64 -6.15 -23.08 8.46
N LYS A 65 -5.50 -23.71 7.48
CA LYS A 65 -6.01 -24.90 6.79
C LYS A 65 -5.09 -26.09 7.02
#